data_AF-A0A2E7PSQ5-F1
#
_entry.id   AF-A0A2E7PSQ5-F1
#
_cell.length_a   1.000
_cell.length_b   1.000
_cell.length_c   1.000
_cell.angle_alpha   90.00
_cell.angle_beta   90.00
_cell.angle_gamma   90.00
#
_symmetry.space_group_name_H-M   'P 1'
#
loop_
_entity.id
_entity.type
_entity.pdbx_description
1 polymer ?
#
loop_
_entity_poly.entity_id
_entity_poly.type
_entity_poly.pdbx_seq_one_letter_code
_entity_poly.pdbx_strand_id
1 'polypeptide(L)'
;MERFLSTLFATVLLAGCGSEERASNTSPLDTISVEELAPKPKPPPSAPEPEPIQYPTGPVPDVDIHQAAAAGDIETVRQHLAVQAPGYLDTPNESGWTPLHFSYAKGQTEMSRYLLDNGANYEARNKLGQAPADILLLKKNHQNSPFALVELFTSESCSSCPPAERLTSEIRRMALAKRLRIYCVSFHVDYFDRGSWTDGYSDAGYSARQRAYEFKRFSGLYYTPQMIVNGEYQTLGHNRANAYGAINRVLKKPAKVNVAVRQVKDEDGVIAVNACALGKFENAALCVALVENGIRRKITGGENKGRTLSMDNIVLDFQYLEIPGATGVEFRFTEKPDAKRNMSVVAFVQQIDSMSILGAHATPIRALGQASGPMQ
;
A
#
# COMPACT_ATOMS: atom_id res chain seq x y z
N MET A 1 -26.66 -28.68 -41.73
CA MET A 1 -26.06 -28.78 -40.38
C MET A 1 -25.93 -27.36 -39.78
N GLU A 2 -26.97 -26.65 -39.34
CA GLU A 2 -28.29 -27.01 -38.77
C GLU A 2 -28.27 -27.65 -37.38
N ARG A 3 -29.02 -27.00 -36.46
CA ARG A 3 -30.02 -27.48 -35.45
C ARG A 3 -29.68 -28.73 -34.60
N PHE A 4 -30.11 -28.91 -33.35
CA PHE A 4 -31.25 -28.43 -32.54
C PHE A 4 -30.77 -28.06 -31.09
N LEU A 5 -31.45 -27.36 -30.16
CA LEU A 5 -32.86 -26.98 -29.89
C LEU A 5 -33.68 -27.98 -29.03
N SER A 6 -33.81 -27.74 -27.71
CA SER A 6 -34.94 -28.12 -26.81
C SER A 6 -34.74 -27.53 -25.40
N THR A 7 -35.59 -26.62 -24.88
CA THR A 7 -36.74 -26.87 -23.97
C THR A 7 -36.48 -27.88 -22.83
N LEU A 8 -36.48 -27.52 -21.52
CA LEU A 8 -37.45 -26.80 -20.64
C LEU A 8 -38.44 -27.77 -19.95
N PHE A 9 -38.52 -27.68 -18.61
CA PHE A 9 -39.70 -28.06 -17.83
C PHE A 9 -39.80 -27.25 -16.54
N ALA A 10 -41.03 -26.89 -16.17
CA ALA A 10 -41.41 -26.35 -14.87
C ALA A 10 -42.70 -27.04 -14.42
N THR A 11 -42.86 -27.24 -13.11
CA THR A 11 -44.07 -27.88 -12.56
C THR A 11 -44.47 -27.24 -11.24
N VAL A 12 -45.67 -26.67 -11.23
CA VAL A 12 -46.40 -26.24 -10.03
C VAL A 12 -47.36 -27.36 -9.63
N LEU A 13 -47.61 -27.54 -8.33
CA LEU A 13 -48.79 -28.25 -7.82
C LEU A 13 -49.28 -27.62 -6.51
N LEU A 14 -50.55 -27.87 -6.17
CA LEU A 14 -51.39 -27.06 -5.29
C LEU A 14 -52.26 -27.91 -4.35
N ALA A 15 -52.94 -27.23 -3.41
CA ALA A 15 -54.03 -27.68 -2.53
C ALA A 15 -53.65 -28.60 -1.34
N GLY A 16 -54.43 -28.61 -0.23
CA GLY A 16 -55.52 -27.71 0.16
C GLY A 16 -56.61 -28.35 1.05
N CYS A 17 -57.24 -27.55 1.94
CA CYS A 17 -58.33 -27.91 2.90
C CYS A 17 -57.94 -28.97 3.96
N GLY A 18 -58.55 -29.11 5.15
CA GLY A 18 -59.66 -28.44 5.88
C GLY A 18 -59.67 -28.96 7.35
N SER A 19 -60.68 -28.82 8.23
CA SER A 19 -61.91 -27.99 8.27
C SER A 19 -62.68 -28.26 9.60
N GLU A 20 -63.29 -27.21 10.20
CA GLU A 20 -64.36 -27.28 11.24
C GLU A 20 -63.95 -27.83 12.65
N GLU A 21 -64.72 -27.75 13.75
CA GLU A 21 -66.18 -27.52 13.96
C GLU A 21 -66.52 -26.96 15.39
N ARG A 22 -67.65 -26.23 15.55
CA ARG A 22 -68.43 -25.92 16.81
C ARG A 22 -67.69 -25.21 17.99
N ALA A 23 -68.32 -24.46 18.91
CA ALA A 23 -69.61 -23.75 19.09
C ALA A 23 -69.38 -22.69 20.25
N SER A 24 -70.32 -22.00 20.94
CA SER A 24 -71.79 -21.98 21.05
C SER A 24 -72.29 -20.59 21.59
N ASN A 25 -73.56 -20.47 22.01
CA ASN A 25 -74.14 -19.29 22.69
C ASN A 25 -73.88 -19.27 24.22
N THR A 26 -73.71 -18.08 24.83
CA THR A 26 -74.57 -17.57 25.94
C THR A 26 -74.24 -16.11 26.33
N SER A 27 -75.19 -15.43 26.98
CA SER A 27 -75.16 -14.05 27.50
C SER A 27 -76.44 -13.83 28.35
N PRO A 28 -76.58 -12.84 29.27
CA PRO A 28 -75.67 -11.77 29.70
C PRO A 28 -75.47 -11.70 31.26
N LEU A 29 -75.02 -10.54 31.75
CA LEU A 29 -75.16 -9.92 33.10
C LEU A 29 -73.95 -9.99 34.07
N ASP A 30 -73.47 -8.78 34.40
CA ASP A 30 -73.04 -8.20 35.69
C ASP A 30 -72.20 -9.05 36.67
N THR A 31 -71.08 -8.59 37.25
CA THR A 31 -70.78 -7.24 37.79
C THR A 31 -69.27 -6.85 37.79
N ILE A 32 -68.98 -5.53 37.73
CA ILE A 32 -68.07 -4.72 38.60
C ILE A 32 -67.05 -5.52 39.46
N SER A 33 -65.72 -5.27 39.50
CA SER A 33 -64.86 -4.21 38.92
C SER A 33 -63.35 -4.50 39.16
N VAL A 34 -62.44 -3.99 38.30
CA VAL A 34 -61.08 -3.56 38.73
C VAL A 34 -60.47 -2.46 37.83
N GLU A 35 -59.65 -1.62 38.47
CA GLU A 35 -58.55 -0.76 37.96
C GLU A 35 -58.74 0.16 36.74
N GLU A 36 -58.69 1.46 37.03
CA GLU A 36 -58.52 2.57 36.11
C GLU A 36 -57.08 2.61 35.55
N LEU A 37 -56.87 2.10 34.32
CA LEU A 37 -55.59 2.30 33.63
C LEU A 37 -55.42 3.77 33.23
N ALA A 38 -54.36 4.39 33.75
CA ALA A 38 -53.98 5.76 33.45
C ALA A 38 -53.84 6.04 31.92
N PRO A 39 -54.15 7.26 31.46
CA PRO A 39 -54.14 7.59 30.04
C PRO A 39 -52.76 7.41 29.40
N LYS A 40 -52.73 6.80 28.21
CA LYS A 40 -51.48 6.58 27.46
C LYS A 40 -50.78 7.91 27.18
N PRO A 41 -49.44 7.99 27.28
CA PRO A 41 -48.69 9.20 26.97
C PRO A 41 -48.98 9.71 25.56
N LYS A 42 -49.09 11.04 25.40
CA LYS A 42 -49.07 11.67 24.07
C LYS A 42 -47.75 11.32 23.38
N PRO A 43 -47.75 11.03 22.06
CA PRO A 43 -46.50 10.96 21.31
C PRO A 43 -45.76 12.31 21.41
N PRO A 44 -44.42 12.31 21.46
CA PRO A 44 -43.65 13.56 21.45
C PRO A 44 -43.94 14.34 20.15
N PRO A 45 -43.82 15.68 20.17
CA PRO A 45 -43.94 16.47 18.95
C PRO A 45 -42.91 16.00 17.93
N SER A 46 -43.30 15.97 16.65
CA SER A 46 -42.37 15.80 15.54
C SER A 46 -41.28 16.85 15.64
N ALA A 47 -40.01 16.43 15.55
CA ALA A 47 -38.89 17.36 15.49
C ALA A 47 -39.11 18.35 14.32
N PRO A 48 -38.76 19.64 14.48
CA PRO A 48 -38.83 20.58 13.38
C PRO A 48 -37.96 20.07 12.22
N GLU A 49 -38.49 20.19 11.01
CA GLU A 49 -37.73 19.94 9.78
C GLU A 49 -36.51 20.90 9.79
N PRO A 50 -35.28 20.41 9.57
CA PRO A 50 -34.08 21.22 9.73
C PRO A 50 -34.10 22.39 8.75
N GLU A 51 -33.95 23.61 9.25
CA GLU A 51 -33.98 24.81 8.41
C GLU A 51 -32.94 24.71 7.27
N PRO A 52 -33.30 25.08 6.03
CA PRO A 52 -32.36 25.07 4.91
C PRO A 52 -31.10 25.87 5.26
N ILE A 53 -29.93 25.24 5.14
CA ILE A 53 -28.65 25.82 5.54
C ILE A 53 -28.43 27.13 4.77
N GLN A 54 -28.59 28.27 5.44
CA GLN A 54 -28.30 29.58 4.86
C GLN A 54 -26.79 29.80 4.84
N TYR A 55 -26.17 29.47 3.71
CA TYR A 55 -24.78 29.85 3.43
C TYR A 55 -24.64 31.38 3.54
N PRO A 56 -23.76 31.91 4.40
CA PRO A 56 -23.65 33.34 4.62
C PRO A 56 -23.18 34.06 3.36
N THR A 57 -23.86 35.15 3.00
CA THR A 57 -23.59 35.97 1.81
C THR A 57 -22.36 36.88 2.00
N GLY A 58 -21.24 36.30 2.42
CA GLY A 58 -19.93 36.96 2.42
C GLY A 58 -19.35 37.04 1.00
N PRO A 59 -18.48 38.03 0.72
CA PRO A 59 -17.71 38.02 -0.52
C PRO A 59 -16.79 36.80 -0.54
N VAL A 60 -16.76 36.06 -1.66
CA VAL A 60 -15.76 35.01 -1.87
C VAL A 60 -14.37 35.66 -1.89
N PRO A 61 -13.37 35.13 -1.15
CA PRO A 61 -12.02 35.69 -1.18
C PRO A 61 -11.41 35.63 -2.60
N ASP A 62 -10.84 36.75 -3.04
CA ASP A 62 -10.20 36.91 -4.35
C ASP A 62 -8.95 36.02 -4.51
N VAL A 63 -8.30 35.67 -3.40
CA VAL A 63 -7.21 34.69 -3.35
C VAL A 63 -7.78 33.28 -3.36
N ASP A 64 -7.49 32.53 -4.42
CA ASP A 64 -7.83 31.12 -4.58
C ASP A 64 -7.40 30.24 -3.39
N ILE A 65 -8.22 29.25 -3.03
CA ILE A 65 -8.02 28.36 -1.88
C ILE A 65 -6.71 27.56 -1.95
N HIS A 66 -6.23 27.19 -3.15
CA HIS A 66 -4.95 26.52 -3.33
C HIS A 66 -3.77 27.45 -3.06
N GLN A 67 -3.88 28.72 -3.47
CA GLN A 67 -2.89 29.76 -3.16
C GLN A 67 -2.86 30.06 -1.67
N ALA A 68 -4.01 30.19 -1.01
CA ALA A 68 -4.10 30.38 0.44
C ALA A 68 -3.47 29.20 1.20
N ALA A 69 -3.79 27.95 0.81
CA ALA A 69 -3.18 26.75 1.38
C ALA A 69 -1.67 26.63 1.11
N ALA A 70 -1.18 27.14 -0.02
CA ALA A 70 0.24 27.24 -0.33
C ALA A 70 0.95 28.31 0.52
N ALA A 71 0.30 29.45 0.77
CA ALA A 71 0.81 30.55 1.59
C ALA A 71 0.77 30.23 3.09
N GLY A 72 -0.14 29.34 3.52
CA GLY A 72 -0.41 29.08 4.94
C GLY A 72 -1.49 29.99 5.54
N ASP A 73 -2.24 30.71 4.70
CA ASP A 73 -3.29 31.64 5.14
C ASP A 73 -4.56 30.89 5.57
N ILE A 74 -4.60 30.50 6.85
CA ILE A 74 -5.72 29.80 7.47
C ILE A 74 -6.99 30.67 7.46
N GLU A 75 -6.88 31.99 7.52
CA GLU A 75 -8.04 32.88 7.59
C GLU A 75 -8.76 32.97 6.24
N THR A 76 -8.01 33.11 5.14
CA THR A 76 -8.58 33.06 3.79
C THR A 76 -9.21 31.68 3.49
N VAL A 77 -8.56 30.57 3.90
CA VAL A 77 -9.16 29.24 3.77
C VAL A 77 -10.44 29.13 4.61
N ARG A 78 -10.44 29.62 5.86
CA ARG A 78 -11.63 29.64 6.74
C ARG A 78 -12.79 30.45 6.11
N GLN A 79 -12.50 31.56 5.45
CA GLN A 79 -13.49 32.37 4.76
C GLN A 79 -14.08 31.64 3.55
N HIS A 80 -13.27 30.95 2.74
CA HIS A 80 -13.77 30.06 1.68
C HIS A 80 -14.71 28.98 2.25
N LEU A 81 -14.30 28.28 3.31
CA LEU A 81 -15.11 27.21 3.93
C LEU A 81 -16.39 27.73 4.61
N ALA A 82 -16.50 29.04 4.87
CA ALA A 82 -17.72 29.64 5.40
C ALA A 82 -18.77 29.93 4.32
N VAL A 83 -18.37 30.20 3.07
CA VAL A 83 -19.29 30.62 1.98
C VAL A 83 -19.51 29.56 0.90
N GLN A 84 -18.66 28.53 0.85
CA GLN A 84 -18.70 27.48 -0.18
C GLN A 84 -19.45 26.21 0.28
N ALA A 85 -19.81 25.35 -0.68
CA ALA A 85 -20.48 24.09 -0.41
C ALA A 85 -19.57 23.06 0.32
N PRO A 86 -20.14 22.10 1.06
CA PRO A 86 -19.39 20.99 1.65
C PRO A 86 -18.54 20.25 0.61
N GLY A 87 -17.28 19.93 0.97
CA GLY A 87 -16.30 19.33 0.06
C GLY A 87 -15.42 20.31 -0.73
N TYR A 88 -15.67 21.63 -0.65
CA TYR A 88 -14.85 22.63 -1.37
C TYR A 88 -13.35 22.59 -1.02
N LEU A 89 -12.98 22.13 0.17
CA LEU A 89 -11.58 21.94 0.60
C LEU A 89 -10.81 20.87 -0.19
N ASP A 90 -11.51 20.02 -0.94
CA ASP A 90 -10.95 19.00 -1.83
C ASP A 90 -11.18 19.32 -3.32
N THR A 91 -11.66 20.53 -3.64
CA THR A 91 -11.69 21.03 -5.02
C THR A 91 -10.30 20.91 -5.65
N PRO A 92 -10.15 20.27 -6.82
CA PRO A 92 -8.87 20.19 -7.51
C PRO A 92 -8.68 21.34 -8.50
N ASN A 93 -7.46 21.84 -8.63
CA ASN A 93 -7.07 22.71 -9.72
C ASN A 93 -6.91 21.95 -11.06
N GLU A 94 -6.50 22.64 -12.12
CA GLU A 94 -6.26 22.06 -13.46
C GLU A 94 -5.30 20.85 -13.49
N SER A 95 -4.39 20.73 -12.52
CA SER A 95 -3.44 19.61 -12.37
C SER A 95 -3.96 18.48 -11.48
N GLY A 96 -5.20 18.57 -10.98
CA GLY A 96 -5.75 17.64 -9.99
C GLY A 96 -5.28 17.91 -8.55
N TRP A 97 -4.57 19.00 -8.28
CA TRP A 97 -4.04 19.29 -6.95
C TRP A 97 -5.10 19.97 -6.09
N THR A 98 -5.44 19.36 -4.96
CA THR A 98 -6.27 19.95 -3.89
C THR A 98 -5.43 20.85 -2.97
N PRO A 99 -6.05 21.76 -2.18
CA PRO A 99 -5.39 22.56 -1.14
C PRO A 99 -4.39 21.80 -0.25
N LEU A 100 -4.70 20.57 0.17
CA LEU A 100 -3.84 19.75 1.03
C LEU A 100 -2.56 19.28 0.31
N HIS A 101 -2.56 19.13 -1.01
CA HIS A 101 -1.33 18.90 -1.78
C HIS A 101 -0.38 20.11 -1.68
N PHE A 102 -0.94 21.32 -1.81
CA PHE A 102 -0.18 22.57 -1.77
C PHE A 102 0.42 22.84 -0.39
N SER A 103 -0.36 22.64 0.68
CA SER A 103 0.12 22.84 2.04
C SER A 103 1.30 21.90 2.37
N TYR A 104 1.25 20.62 1.97
CA TYR A 104 2.39 19.70 2.13
C TYR A 104 3.59 20.05 1.24
N ALA A 105 3.35 20.36 -0.05
CA ALA A 105 4.42 20.73 -0.99
C ALA A 105 5.20 21.97 -0.52
N LYS A 106 4.51 22.97 0.01
CA LYS A 106 5.13 24.18 0.61
C LYS A 106 5.67 23.90 2.01
N GLY A 107 5.02 23.04 2.79
CA GLY A 107 5.43 22.63 4.14
C GLY A 107 4.71 23.37 5.26
N GLN A 108 3.52 23.88 4.96
CA GLN A 108 2.68 24.64 5.88
C GLN A 108 2.04 23.67 6.89
N THR A 109 2.75 23.35 7.96
CA THR A 109 2.33 22.32 8.93
C THR A 109 0.99 22.64 9.60
N GLU A 110 0.77 23.89 10.00
CA GLU A 110 -0.45 24.33 10.69
C GLU A 110 -1.65 24.33 9.73
N MET A 111 -1.49 24.85 8.51
CA MET A 111 -2.47 24.74 7.43
C MET A 111 -2.79 23.29 7.08
N SER A 112 -1.78 22.41 7.00
CA SER A 112 -2.00 20.99 6.68
C SER A 112 -2.79 20.28 7.79
N ARG A 113 -2.55 20.63 9.05
CA ARG A 113 -3.38 20.19 10.18
C ARG A 113 -4.80 20.75 10.07
N TYR A 114 -4.96 22.06 9.88
CA TYR A 114 -6.26 22.71 9.76
C TYR A 114 -7.13 22.10 8.65
N LEU A 115 -6.56 21.81 7.48
CA LEU A 115 -7.26 21.14 6.38
C LEU A 115 -7.70 19.72 6.76
N LEU A 116 -6.85 18.92 7.42
CA LEU A 116 -7.20 17.59 7.90
C LEU A 116 -8.28 17.62 9.00
N ASP A 117 -8.18 18.55 9.94
CA ASP A 117 -9.16 18.74 11.03
C ASP A 117 -10.54 19.15 10.49
N ASN A 118 -10.60 19.80 9.32
CA ASN A 118 -11.82 20.11 8.57
C ASN A 118 -12.23 19.00 7.58
N GLY A 119 -11.53 17.86 7.56
CA GLY A 119 -11.93 16.65 6.83
C GLY A 119 -11.32 16.47 5.43
N ALA A 120 -10.27 17.21 5.05
CA ALA A 120 -9.67 17.13 3.72
C ALA A 120 -9.18 15.71 3.36
N ASN A 121 -9.50 15.27 2.14
CA ASN A 121 -9.21 13.93 1.64
C ASN A 121 -7.71 13.75 1.35
N TYR A 122 -7.01 13.18 2.32
CA TYR A 122 -5.58 12.85 2.23
C TYR A 122 -5.22 11.76 1.20
N GLU A 123 -6.22 11.10 0.60
CA GLU A 123 -6.09 10.10 -0.50
C GLU A 123 -6.49 10.67 -1.87
N ALA A 124 -6.95 11.93 -1.98
CA ALA A 124 -7.39 12.52 -3.26
C ALA A 124 -6.25 12.54 -4.29
N ARG A 125 -6.40 11.85 -5.42
CA ARG A 125 -5.31 11.69 -6.42
C ARG A 125 -5.29 12.82 -7.45
N ASN A 126 -4.12 13.45 -7.63
CA ASN A 126 -3.89 14.42 -8.70
C ASN A 126 -3.73 13.77 -10.08
N LYS A 127 -3.52 14.55 -11.15
CA LYS A 127 -3.33 14.03 -12.53
C LYS A 127 -2.06 13.18 -12.73
N LEU A 128 -1.15 13.15 -11.75
CA LEU A 128 -0.01 12.22 -11.72
C LEU A 128 -0.32 10.94 -10.92
N GLY A 129 -1.52 10.80 -10.34
CA GLY A 129 -1.91 9.68 -9.47
C GLY A 129 -1.36 9.76 -8.04
N GLN A 130 -0.74 10.87 -7.66
CA GLN A 130 -0.19 11.10 -6.31
C GLN A 130 -1.27 11.68 -5.39
N ALA A 131 -1.33 11.24 -4.13
CA ALA A 131 -2.19 11.82 -3.11
C ALA A 131 -1.41 12.80 -2.20
N PRO A 132 -2.07 13.69 -1.42
CA PRO A 132 -1.40 14.64 -0.53
C PRO A 132 -0.41 13.98 0.44
N ALA A 133 -0.78 12.83 1.01
CA ALA A 133 0.09 12.06 1.91
C ALA A 133 1.40 11.60 1.24
N ASP A 134 1.38 11.37 -0.08
CA ASP A 134 2.55 10.91 -0.84
C ASP A 134 3.48 12.09 -1.19
N ILE A 135 2.94 13.30 -1.40
CA ILE A 135 3.71 14.54 -1.53
C ILE A 135 4.54 14.78 -0.25
N LEU A 136 3.95 14.57 0.93
CA LEU A 136 4.65 14.67 2.22
C LEU A 136 5.81 13.66 2.32
N LEU A 137 5.60 12.41 1.87
CA LEU A 137 6.65 11.39 1.86
C LEU A 137 7.76 11.72 0.86
N LEU A 138 7.42 12.10 -0.38
CA LEU A 138 8.38 12.51 -1.40
C LEU A 138 9.26 13.67 -0.91
N LYS A 139 8.68 14.66 -0.21
CA LYS A 139 9.41 15.80 0.37
C LYS A 139 10.36 15.38 1.49
N LYS A 140 9.91 14.56 2.45
CA LYS A 140 10.76 13.98 3.51
C LYS A 140 11.89 13.11 2.94
N ASN A 141 11.64 12.41 1.84
CA ASN A 141 12.62 11.57 1.16
C ASN A 141 13.62 12.37 0.32
N HIS A 142 13.26 13.56 -0.19
CA HIS A 142 14.20 14.44 -0.89
C HIS A 142 15.25 15.03 0.07
N GLN A 143 14.83 15.41 1.27
CA GLN A 143 15.71 16.01 2.28
C GLN A 143 16.76 15.03 2.85
N ASN A 144 16.50 13.71 2.78
CA ASN A 144 17.38 12.66 3.31
C ASN A 144 18.02 11.87 2.16
N SER A 145 18.83 12.53 1.34
CA SER A 145 19.08 12.11 -0.04
C SER A 145 19.81 10.77 -0.31
N PRO A 146 20.77 10.25 0.48
CA PRO A 146 21.47 9.00 0.14
C PRO A 146 20.64 7.75 0.48
N PHE A 147 20.75 6.71 -0.37
CA PHE A 147 20.10 5.41 -0.15
C PHE A 147 20.92 4.24 -0.70
N ALA A 148 20.60 3.04 -0.26
CA ALA A 148 21.04 1.79 -0.89
C ALA A 148 19.84 0.83 -1.03
N LEU A 149 19.68 0.20 -2.19
CA LEU A 149 18.92 -1.02 -2.39
C LEU A 149 19.93 -2.17 -2.52
N VAL A 150 19.75 -3.21 -1.74
CA VAL A 150 20.57 -4.43 -1.73
C VAL A 150 19.71 -5.59 -2.22
N GLU A 151 19.98 -6.08 -3.42
CA GLU A 151 19.30 -7.20 -4.04
C GLU A 151 20.17 -8.46 -3.89
N LEU A 152 19.67 -9.46 -3.18
CA LEU A 152 20.31 -10.76 -3.02
C LEU A 152 19.61 -11.79 -3.91
N PHE A 153 20.37 -12.49 -4.75
CA PHE A 153 19.92 -13.67 -5.48
C PHE A 153 20.39 -14.92 -4.73
N THR A 154 19.44 -15.75 -4.30
CA THR A 154 19.66 -16.87 -3.35
C THR A 154 18.75 -18.07 -3.68
N SER A 155 18.88 -19.16 -2.95
CA SER A 155 17.91 -20.26 -2.94
C SER A 155 18.08 -21.11 -1.68
N GLU A 156 16.98 -21.62 -1.13
CA GLU A 156 16.98 -22.61 -0.05
C GLU A 156 17.73 -23.90 -0.43
N SER A 157 17.82 -24.24 -1.71
CA SER A 157 18.57 -25.40 -2.20
C SER A 157 20.09 -25.18 -2.22
N CYS A 158 20.56 -23.94 -2.20
CA CYS A 158 21.97 -23.55 -2.37
C CYS A 158 22.74 -23.61 -1.03
N SER A 159 23.71 -24.52 -0.89
CA SER A 159 24.48 -24.70 0.36
C SER A 159 25.36 -23.50 0.74
N SER A 160 25.80 -22.70 -0.23
CA SER A 160 26.65 -21.52 -0.06
C SER A 160 25.87 -20.23 0.25
N CYS A 161 24.53 -20.28 0.20
CA CYS A 161 23.64 -19.13 0.30
C CYS A 161 23.30 -18.67 1.74
N PRO A 162 23.07 -19.55 2.74
CA PRO A 162 22.72 -19.12 4.11
C PRO A 162 23.67 -18.12 4.79
N PRO A 163 24.99 -18.09 4.51
CA PRO A 163 25.87 -17.00 4.97
C PRO A 163 25.51 -15.61 4.41
N ALA A 164 25.00 -15.53 3.17
CA ALA A 164 24.57 -14.28 2.54
C ALA A 164 23.22 -13.79 3.08
N GLU A 165 22.27 -14.70 3.31
CA GLU A 165 20.98 -14.39 3.96
C GLU A 165 21.18 -13.85 5.38
N ARG A 166 22.14 -14.40 6.14
CA ARG A 166 22.54 -13.84 7.44
C ARG A 166 23.14 -12.44 7.32
N LEU A 167 23.87 -12.16 6.23
CA LEU A 167 24.44 -10.83 5.97
C LEU A 167 23.38 -9.80 5.55
N THR A 168 22.40 -10.14 4.71
CA THR A 168 21.27 -9.22 4.42
C THR A 168 20.41 -8.98 5.65
N SER A 169 20.17 -10.02 6.47
CA SER A 169 19.52 -9.89 7.78
C SER A 169 20.29 -8.97 8.75
N GLU A 170 21.63 -8.98 8.70
CA GLU A 170 22.50 -8.07 9.47
C GLU A 170 22.43 -6.63 8.92
N ILE A 171 22.53 -6.46 7.60
CA ILE A 171 22.42 -5.16 6.93
C ILE A 171 21.08 -4.48 7.25
N ARG A 172 19.95 -5.20 7.11
CA ARG A 172 18.61 -4.68 7.46
C ARG A 172 18.51 -4.26 8.92
N ARG A 173 18.92 -5.12 9.87
CA ARG A 173 18.84 -4.79 11.31
C ARG A 173 19.73 -3.59 11.67
N MET A 174 20.92 -3.50 11.09
CA MET A 174 21.83 -2.36 11.24
C MET A 174 21.22 -1.07 10.66
N ALA A 175 20.59 -1.16 9.50
CA ALA A 175 19.93 -0.03 8.85
C ALA A 175 18.76 0.52 9.68
N LEU A 176 17.86 -0.35 10.15
CA LEU A 176 16.76 0.00 11.03
C LEU A 176 17.24 0.65 12.33
N ALA A 177 18.22 0.04 13.00
CA ALA A 177 18.78 0.56 14.26
C ALA A 177 19.44 1.94 14.10
N LYS A 178 20.07 2.23 12.95
CA LYS A 178 20.70 3.51 12.64
C LYS A 178 19.83 4.48 11.83
N ARG A 179 18.56 4.14 11.56
CA ARG A 179 17.64 4.89 10.69
C ARG A 179 18.21 5.21 9.29
N LEU A 180 19.07 4.32 8.76
CA LEU A 180 19.67 4.45 7.44
C LEU A 180 18.70 3.97 6.35
N ARG A 181 18.70 4.65 5.20
CA ARG A 181 17.92 4.28 4.00
C ARG A 181 18.59 3.15 3.22
N ILE A 182 18.82 2.02 3.89
CA ILE A 182 19.29 0.78 3.26
C ILE A 182 18.10 -0.18 3.26
N TYR A 183 17.62 -0.49 2.06
CA TYR A 183 16.53 -1.42 1.80
C TYR A 183 17.16 -2.73 1.28
N CYS A 184 16.57 -3.86 1.63
CA CYS A 184 17.06 -5.17 1.21
C CYS A 184 15.90 -5.98 0.65
N VAL A 185 16.18 -6.74 -0.41
CA VAL A 185 15.25 -7.68 -1.06
C VAL A 185 16.03 -8.95 -1.44
N SER A 186 15.42 -10.11 -1.26
CA SER A 186 16.03 -11.42 -1.55
C SER A 186 15.14 -12.17 -2.53
N PHE A 187 15.62 -12.25 -3.76
CA PHE A 187 15.01 -12.94 -4.89
C PHE A 187 15.51 -14.39 -4.91
N HIS A 188 14.59 -15.35 -4.79
CA HIS A 188 14.92 -16.77 -4.85
C HIS A 188 14.92 -17.25 -6.31
N VAL A 189 15.95 -17.96 -6.75
CA VAL A 189 16.13 -18.33 -8.16
C VAL A 189 15.73 -19.78 -8.44
N ASP A 190 14.92 -19.97 -9.50
CA ASP A 190 14.33 -21.24 -9.90
C ASP A 190 15.32 -22.32 -10.36
N TYR A 191 16.53 -21.94 -10.82
CA TYR A 191 17.43 -22.88 -11.48
C TYR A 191 18.08 -23.93 -10.56
N PHE A 192 17.81 -23.86 -9.24
CA PHE A 192 18.11 -24.89 -8.25
C PHE A 192 16.96 -25.89 -8.02
N ASP A 193 15.75 -25.63 -8.52
CA ASP A 193 14.56 -26.46 -8.27
C ASP A 193 14.61 -27.73 -9.11
N ARG A 194 15.08 -28.82 -8.48
CA ARG A 194 15.43 -30.07 -9.17
C ARG A 194 15.15 -31.28 -8.27
N GLY A 195 14.56 -32.31 -8.87
CA GLY A 195 14.32 -33.59 -8.21
C GLY A 195 13.20 -33.52 -7.16
N SER A 196 13.55 -33.51 -5.88
CA SER A 196 12.61 -33.66 -4.75
C SER A 196 12.52 -32.44 -3.82
N TRP A 197 13.04 -31.29 -4.25
CA TRP A 197 12.80 -30.00 -3.59
C TRP A 197 12.60 -28.90 -4.63
N THR A 198 11.64 -28.04 -4.31
CA THR A 198 11.38 -26.76 -4.96
C THR A 198 11.37 -25.73 -3.83
N ASP A 199 12.09 -24.63 -4.01
CA ASP A 199 12.06 -23.50 -3.09
C ASP A 199 10.61 -22.98 -2.95
N GLY A 200 10.27 -22.40 -1.79
CA GLY A 200 8.93 -21.89 -1.53
C GLY A 200 8.68 -20.50 -2.12
N TYR A 201 9.75 -19.85 -2.58
CA TYR A 201 9.78 -18.44 -2.95
C TYR A 201 10.46 -18.19 -4.30
N SER A 202 10.88 -19.25 -5.00
CA SER A 202 11.53 -19.13 -6.30
C SER A 202 10.56 -18.72 -7.40
N ASP A 203 11.06 -17.94 -8.35
CA ASP A 203 10.32 -17.56 -9.55
C ASP A 203 11.24 -17.44 -10.77
N ALA A 204 10.71 -17.77 -11.96
CA ALA A 204 11.45 -17.72 -13.22
C ALA A 204 11.76 -16.27 -13.66
N GLY A 205 10.90 -15.32 -13.27
CA GLY A 205 11.11 -13.88 -13.40
C GLY A 205 12.22 -13.35 -12.48
N TYR A 206 12.42 -13.95 -11.29
CA TYR A 206 13.55 -13.62 -10.42
C TYR A 206 14.88 -14.06 -11.05
N SER A 207 14.92 -15.26 -11.64
CA SER A 207 16.04 -15.72 -12.47
C SER A 207 16.20 -14.93 -13.77
N ALA A 208 15.12 -14.38 -14.34
CA ALA A 208 15.19 -13.46 -15.48
C ALA A 208 15.79 -12.10 -15.08
N ARG A 209 15.43 -11.57 -13.91
CA ARG A 209 15.98 -10.33 -13.35
C ARG A 209 17.48 -10.44 -13.12
N GLN A 210 17.96 -11.58 -12.61
CA GLN A 210 19.40 -11.83 -12.46
C GLN A 210 20.14 -11.86 -13.80
N ARG A 211 19.59 -12.58 -14.79
CA ARG A 211 20.16 -12.63 -16.15
C ARG A 211 20.15 -11.26 -16.84
N ALA A 212 19.11 -10.46 -16.62
CA ALA A 212 19.04 -9.09 -17.13
C ALA A 212 20.13 -8.19 -16.53
N TYR A 213 20.44 -8.33 -15.24
CA TYR A 213 21.59 -7.67 -14.61
C TYR A 213 22.91 -8.07 -15.27
N GLU A 214 23.15 -9.37 -15.40
CA GLU A 214 24.41 -9.85 -15.99
C GLU A 214 24.59 -9.47 -17.45
N PHE A 215 23.53 -9.51 -18.26
CA PHE A 215 23.57 -9.15 -19.68
C PHE A 215 23.71 -7.65 -19.92
N LYS A 216 22.98 -6.81 -19.17
CA LYS A 216 22.94 -5.35 -19.42
C LYS A 216 24.05 -4.57 -18.71
N ARG A 217 24.58 -5.11 -17.60
CA ARG A 217 25.36 -4.31 -16.63
C ARG A 217 26.67 -4.94 -16.17
N PHE A 218 26.85 -6.26 -16.28
CA PHE A 218 28.03 -6.95 -15.76
C PHE A 218 28.70 -7.89 -16.79
N SER A 219 28.84 -9.19 -16.51
CA SER A 219 29.76 -10.09 -17.21
C SER A 219 29.08 -11.26 -17.94
N GLY A 220 27.74 -11.31 -17.93
CA GLY A 220 26.96 -12.44 -18.45
C GLY A 220 26.96 -13.69 -17.55
N LEU A 221 27.67 -13.67 -16.41
CA LEU A 221 27.88 -14.84 -15.54
C LEU A 221 27.13 -14.67 -14.21
N TYR A 222 25.95 -15.26 -14.12
CA TYR A 222 25.12 -15.28 -12.91
C TYR A 222 25.47 -16.48 -12.03
N TYR A 223 25.34 -16.30 -10.71
CA TYR A 223 25.74 -17.27 -9.70
C TYR A 223 24.95 -17.04 -8.39
N THR A 224 25.07 -17.94 -7.41
CA THR A 224 24.52 -17.71 -6.07
C THR A 224 25.55 -18.03 -4.96
N PRO A 225 25.44 -17.35 -3.80
CA PRO A 225 24.68 -16.13 -3.59
C PRO A 225 25.33 -14.95 -4.32
N GLN A 226 24.54 -14.15 -5.05
CA GLN A 226 25.00 -12.90 -5.66
C GLN A 226 24.29 -11.72 -4.99
N MET A 227 25.06 -10.71 -4.58
CA MET A 227 24.53 -9.46 -4.04
C MET A 227 24.81 -8.30 -4.99
N ILE A 228 23.77 -7.55 -5.34
CA ILE A 228 23.82 -6.36 -6.19
C ILE A 228 23.38 -5.14 -5.37
N VAL A 229 24.06 -4.01 -5.55
CA VAL A 229 23.81 -2.76 -4.79
C VAL A 229 23.56 -1.60 -5.73
N ASN A 230 22.36 -1.02 -5.67
CA ASN A 230 21.79 -0.02 -6.59
C ASN A 230 21.92 -0.38 -8.09
N GLY A 231 22.11 -1.65 -8.46
CA GLY A 231 22.50 -2.03 -9.82
C GLY A 231 23.88 -1.52 -10.28
N GLU A 232 24.58 -0.75 -9.46
CA GLU A 232 25.88 -0.18 -9.81
C GLU A 232 27.03 -1.18 -9.60
N TYR A 233 26.93 -2.00 -8.55
CA TYR A 233 27.97 -2.91 -8.07
C TYR A 233 27.40 -4.30 -7.81
N GLN A 234 28.20 -5.35 -8.03
CA GLN A 234 27.90 -6.73 -7.64
C GLN A 234 29.02 -7.35 -6.80
N THR A 235 28.71 -8.39 -6.02
CA THR A 235 29.70 -9.24 -5.34
C THR A 235 29.13 -10.58 -4.87
N LEU A 236 30.01 -11.52 -4.49
CA LEU A 236 29.65 -12.75 -3.77
C LEU A 236 28.85 -12.39 -2.52
N GLY A 237 27.60 -12.84 -2.41
CA GLY A 237 26.65 -12.33 -1.41
C GLY A 237 27.03 -12.59 0.05
N HIS A 238 27.99 -13.49 0.31
CA HIS A 238 28.55 -13.74 1.64
C HIS A 238 29.80 -12.88 1.96
N ASN A 239 30.32 -12.10 1.01
CA ASN A 239 31.51 -11.26 1.20
C ASN A 239 31.13 -9.94 1.90
N ARG A 240 31.14 -9.96 3.25
CA ARG A 240 30.85 -8.80 4.11
C ARG A 240 31.65 -7.55 3.75
N ALA A 241 32.94 -7.68 3.41
CA ALA A 241 33.80 -6.54 3.12
C ALA A 241 33.39 -5.82 1.83
N ASN A 242 33.13 -6.58 0.76
CA ASN A 242 32.67 -6.03 -0.51
C ASN A 242 31.24 -5.49 -0.42
N ALA A 243 30.34 -6.17 0.30
CA ALA A 243 28.96 -5.75 0.52
C ALA A 243 28.90 -4.37 1.18
N TYR A 244 29.55 -4.19 2.35
CA TYR A 244 29.62 -2.88 3.00
C TYR A 244 30.46 -1.88 2.20
N GLY A 245 31.47 -2.32 1.45
CA GLY A 245 32.22 -1.48 0.52
C GLY A 245 31.33 -0.86 -0.57
N ALA A 246 30.42 -1.63 -1.15
CA ALA A 246 29.45 -1.16 -2.15
C ALA A 246 28.38 -0.24 -1.53
N ILE A 247 27.80 -0.63 -0.40
CA ILE A 247 26.82 0.18 0.35
C ILE A 247 27.42 1.55 0.73
N ASN A 248 28.66 1.56 1.25
CA ASN A 248 29.38 2.79 1.62
C ASN A 248 29.86 3.63 0.42
N ARG A 249 29.78 3.12 -0.82
CA ARG A 249 29.99 3.91 -2.05
C ARG A 249 28.70 4.60 -2.49
N VAL A 250 27.57 3.88 -2.50
CA VAL A 250 26.28 4.45 -2.93
C VAL A 250 25.73 5.44 -1.91
N LEU A 251 25.91 5.21 -0.60
CA LEU A 251 25.49 6.14 0.45
C LEU A 251 26.28 7.47 0.49
N LYS A 252 27.28 7.65 -0.38
CA LYS A 252 27.98 8.93 -0.59
C LYS A 252 27.39 9.75 -1.75
N LYS A 253 26.39 9.21 -2.45
CA LYS A 253 25.69 9.86 -3.58
C LYS A 253 24.27 10.24 -3.15
N PRO A 254 23.75 11.41 -3.55
CA PRO A 254 22.31 11.68 -3.42
C PRO A 254 21.51 10.80 -4.38
N ALA A 255 20.27 10.48 -4.02
CA ALA A 255 19.30 9.91 -4.95
C ALA A 255 19.08 10.85 -6.15
N LYS A 256 18.90 10.26 -7.34
CA LYS A 256 18.53 11.01 -8.56
C LYS A 256 17.01 11.21 -8.66
N VAL A 257 16.25 10.31 -8.04
CA VAL A 257 14.78 10.29 -8.06
C VAL A 257 14.25 10.14 -6.64
N ASN A 258 13.30 10.99 -6.28
CA ASN A 258 12.55 10.82 -5.04
C ASN A 258 11.50 9.75 -5.25
N VAL A 259 11.58 8.68 -4.46
CA VAL A 259 10.58 7.61 -4.44
C VAL A 259 9.84 7.68 -3.12
N ALA A 260 8.54 7.39 -3.15
CA ALA A 260 7.71 7.13 -1.98
C ALA A 260 6.89 5.86 -2.22
N VAL A 261 6.52 5.18 -1.15
CA VAL A 261 5.52 4.10 -1.17
C VAL A 261 4.80 4.06 0.17
N ARG A 262 3.49 3.84 0.13
CA ARG A 262 2.60 3.85 1.29
C ARG A 262 1.48 2.84 1.08
N GLN A 263 1.11 2.11 2.13
CA GLN A 263 -0.10 1.28 2.11
C GLN A 263 -1.33 2.19 2.02
N VAL A 264 -2.20 1.93 1.05
CA VAL A 264 -3.53 2.56 0.96
C VAL A 264 -4.57 1.64 1.59
N LYS A 265 -5.78 2.16 1.85
CA LYS A 265 -6.91 1.30 2.20
C LYS A 265 -7.31 0.45 0.99
N ASP A 266 -7.83 -0.72 1.27
CA ASP A 266 -8.39 -1.63 0.27
C ASP A 266 -9.67 -2.29 0.81
N GLU A 267 -10.61 -2.58 -0.09
CA GLU A 267 -11.93 -3.13 0.25
C GLU A 267 -11.99 -4.66 0.08
N ASP A 268 -11.15 -5.24 -0.79
CA ASP A 268 -11.01 -6.69 -0.97
C ASP A 268 -10.22 -7.37 0.17
N GLY A 269 -9.58 -6.56 1.02
CA GLY A 269 -8.72 -6.98 2.12
C GLY A 269 -7.36 -7.51 1.65
N VAL A 270 -6.90 -7.11 0.47
CA VAL A 270 -5.56 -7.41 -0.04
C VAL A 270 -4.55 -6.33 0.33
N ILE A 271 -3.26 -6.54 0.04
CA ILE A 271 -2.24 -5.51 0.21
C ILE A 271 -2.25 -4.60 -1.01
N ALA A 272 -2.80 -3.38 -0.86
CA ALA A 272 -2.68 -2.30 -1.84
C ALA A 272 -1.69 -1.22 -1.36
N VAL A 273 -0.88 -0.69 -2.28
CA VAL A 273 0.05 0.41 -2.02
C VAL A 273 -0.01 1.46 -3.13
N ASN A 274 0.12 2.75 -2.79
CA ASN A 274 0.50 3.76 -3.77
C ASN A 274 2.02 3.89 -3.77
N ALA A 275 2.66 3.78 -4.94
CA ALA A 275 4.09 4.02 -5.12
C ALA A 275 4.29 5.20 -6.08
N CYS A 276 5.13 6.16 -5.71
CA CYS A 276 5.30 7.42 -6.43
C CYS A 276 6.76 7.68 -6.78
N ALA A 277 6.99 8.28 -7.95
CA ALA A 277 8.29 8.70 -8.45
C ALA A 277 8.26 10.20 -8.81
N LEU A 278 9.26 10.95 -8.37
CA LEU A 278 9.41 12.38 -8.66
C LEU A 278 10.89 12.74 -8.88
N GLY A 279 11.24 13.16 -10.08
CA GLY A 279 12.61 13.52 -10.46
C GLY A 279 12.73 13.68 -11.98
N LYS A 280 13.98 13.74 -12.48
CA LYS A 280 14.27 13.62 -13.91
C LYS A 280 14.91 12.26 -14.18
N PHE A 281 14.32 11.50 -15.08
CA PHE A 281 14.74 10.18 -15.51
C PHE A 281 14.09 9.85 -16.85
N GLU A 282 14.69 8.93 -17.59
CA GLU A 282 14.27 8.47 -18.92
C GLU A 282 14.43 6.95 -18.96
N ASN A 283 13.64 6.26 -19.79
CA ASN A 283 13.72 4.81 -19.99
C ASN A 283 13.78 4.03 -18.66
N ALA A 284 12.79 4.23 -17.78
CA ALA A 284 12.81 3.74 -16.41
C ALA A 284 11.51 3.03 -16.04
N ALA A 285 11.60 2.07 -15.11
CA ALA A 285 10.47 1.41 -14.50
C ALA A 285 10.36 1.79 -13.01
N LEU A 286 9.12 1.94 -12.54
CA LEU A 286 8.78 1.93 -11.12
C LEU A 286 8.51 0.47 -10.73
N CYS A 287 9.34 -0.07 -9.85
CA CYS A 287 9.25 -1.43 -9.35
C CYS A 287 8.77 -1.43 -7.90
N VAL A 288 7.99 -2.44 -7.53
CA VAL A 288 7.58 -2.74 -6.16
C VAL A 288 7.82 -4.21 -5.84
N ALA A 289 8.42 -4.47 -4.68
CA ALA A 289 8.58 -5.81 -4.12
C ALA A 289 7.77 -5.91 -2.83
N LEU A 290 6.85 -6.87 -2.73
CA LEU A 290 6.28 -7.27 -1.45
C LEU A 290 7.26 -8.21 -0.76
N VAL A 291 7.61 -7.90 0.49
CA VAL A 291 8.75 -8.49 1.20
C VAL A 291 8.36 -8.94 2.60
N GLU A 292 8.68 -10.18 2.97
CA GLU A 292 8.49 -10.73 4.32
C GLU A 292 9.82 -10.97 5.06
N ASN A 293 9.77 -10.93 6.39
CA ASN A 293 10.92 -10.99 7.28
C ASN A 293 10.70 -11.97 8.44
N GLY A 294 11.78 -12.47 9.03
CA GLY A 294 11.73 -13.38 10.18
C GLY A 294 11.22 -14.80 9.88
N ILE A 295 11.14 -15.19 8.60
CA ILE A 295 10.71 -16.52 8.17
C ILE A 295 11.66 -17.57 8.75
N ARG A 296 11.10 -18.65 9.30
CA ARG A 296 11.84 -19.84 9.74
C ARG A 296 11.24 -21.08 9.10
N ARG A 297 12.01 -21.75 8.24
CA ARG A 297 11.56 -22.93 7.49
C ARG A 297 12.53 -24.09 7.68
N LYS A 298 12.00 -25.29 7.92
CA LYS A 298 12.76 -26.54 7.93
C LYS A 298 12.80 -27.09 6.51
N ILE A 299 14.00 -27.21 5.96
CA ILE A 299 14.23 -27.65 4.58
C ILE A 299 14.24 -29.18 4.52
N THR A 300 13.50 -29.82 3.60
CA THR A 300 13.37 -31.30 3.55
C THR A 300 14.03 -31.96 2.34
N GLY A 301 14.54 -31.17 1.38
CA GLY A 301 15.37 -31.60 0.26
C GLY A 301 16.45 -30.56 -0.09
N GLY A 302 17.02 -30.63 -1.30
CA GLY A 302 18.15 -29.77 -1.70
C GLY A 302 19.42 -29.98 -0.85
N GLU A 303 20.46 -29.15 -1.06
CA GLU A 303 21.73 -29.27 -0.34
C GLU A 303 21.63 -28.87 1.15
N ASN A 304 20.59 -28.11 1.51
CA ASN A 304 20.32 -27.70 2.88
C ASN A 304 19.36 -28.66 3.64
N LYS A 305 19.06 -29.84 3.09
CA LYS A 305 18.16 -30.84 3.71
C LYS A 305 18.45 -31.06 5.20
N GLY A 306 17.40 -30.98 6.01
CA GLY A 306 17.43 -31.16 7.46
C GLY A 306 17.80 -29.90 8.25
N ARG A 307 18.32 -28.85 7.61
CA ARG A 307 18.58 -27.55 8.25
C ARG A 307 17.29 -26.78 8.46
N THR A 308 17.29 -25.87 9.44
CA THR A 308 16.28 -24.81 9.57
C THR A 308 16.92 -23.50 9.13
N LEU A 309 16.43 -22.90 8.05
CA LEU A 309 16.87 -21.57 7.61
C LEU A 309 16.09 -20.49 8.37
N SER A 310 16.71 -19.31 8.50
CA SER A 310 16.12 -18.12 9.11
C SER A 310 16.38 -16.95 8.16
N MET A 311 15.32 -16.41 7.57
CA MET A 311 15.40 -15.57 6.38
C MET A 311 14.66 -14.25 6.61
N ASP A 312 15.35 -13.14 6.38
CA ASP A 312 14.78 -11.80 6.23
C ASP A 312 14.76 -11.39 4.76
N ASN A 313 13.92 -10.41 4.42
CA ASN A 313 13.88 -9.74 3.13
C ASN A 313 13.37 -10.62 1.95
N ILE A 314 12.64 -11.70 2.20
CA ILE A 314 12.15 -12.59 1.14
C ILE A 314 11.11 -11.88 0.29
N VAL A 315 11.34 -11.81 -1.03
CA VAL A 315 10.35 -11.29 -1.97
C VAL A 315 9.25 -12.33 -2.19
N LEU A 316 8.00 -11.94 -1.96
CA LEU A 316 6.81 -12.76 -2.18
C LEU A 316 6.26 -12.55 -3.60
N ASP A 317 6.14 -11.28 -4.01
CA ASP A 317 5.73 -10.85 -5.34
C ASP A 317 6.53 -9.60 -5.75
N PHE A 318 6.77 -9.45 -7.06
CA PHE A 318 7.53 -8.37 -7.66
C PHE A 318 6.84 -7.84 -8.93
N GLN A 319 6.27 -6.65 -8.82
CA GLN A 319 5.57 -5.98 -9.91
C GLN A 319 6.36 -4.76 -10.39
N TYR A 320 6.23 -4.40 -11.67
CA TYR A 320 6.82 -3.18 -12.20
C TYR A 320 5.98 -2.59 -13.33
N LEU A 321 6.14 -1.27 -13.53
CA LEU A 321 5.53 -0.53 -14.64
C LEU A 321 6.59 0.38 -15.26
N GLU A 322 6.71 0.39 -16.59
CA GLU A 322 7.53 1.36 -17.31
C GLU A 322 6.88 2.75 -17.25
N ILE A 323 7.64 3.78 -16.87
CA ILE A 323 7.10 5.11 -16.55
C ILE A 323 7.79 6.22 -17.37
N PRO A 324 7.04 7.08 -18.10
CA PRO A 324 7.61 8.11 -18.95
C PRO A 324 8.09 9.36 -18.18
N GLY A 325 7.86 9.41 -16.86
CA GLY A 325 8.17 10.57 -16.02
C GLY A 325 7.58 10.43 -14.63
N ALA A 326 7.45 11.55 -13.91
CA ALA A 326 6.91 11.58 -12.55
C ALA A 326 5.47 11.04 -12.48
N THR A 327 5.16 10.23 -11.47
CA THR A 327 3.90 9.49 -11.35
C THR A 327 3.62 9.05 -9.90
N GLY A 328 2.43 8.50 -9.68
CA GLY A 328 1.93 7.80 -8.50
C GLY A 328 0.96 6.71 -8.97
N VAL A 329 1.29 5.45 -8.69
CA VAL A 329 0.60 4.27 -9.23
C VAL A 329 0.22 3.33 -8.10
N GLU A 330 -1.01 2.85 -8.12
CA GLU A 330 -1.48 1.83 -7.19
C GLU A 330 -1.03 0.43 -7.66
N PHE A 331 -0.39 -0.31 -6.78
CA PHE A 331 -0.05 -1.72 -6.98
C PHE A 331 -0.82 -2.57 -5.96
N ARG A 332 -1.29 -3.73 -6.41
CA ARG A 332 -2.15 -4.65 -5.64
C ARG A 332 -1.52 -6.04 -5.66
N PHE A 333 -1.23 -6.58 -4.50
CA PHE A 333 -0.68 -7.91 -4.29
C PHE A 333 -1.81 -8.90 -3.95
N THR A 334 -1.62 -10.21 -4.19
CA THR A 334 -2.68 -11.21 -3.89
C THR A 334 -2.73 -11.57 -2.39
N GLU A 335 -1.63 -11.32 -1.70
CA GLU A 335 -1.44 -11.51 -0.27
C GLU A 335 -2.38 -10.62 0.54
N LYS A 336 -2.88 -11.17 1.64
CA LYS A 336 -3.66 -10.43 2.64
C LYS A 336 -2.79 -10.01 3.83
N PRO A 337 -3.02 -8.84 4.44
CA PRO A 337 -2.33 -8.43 5.66
C PRO A 337 -2.58 -9.41 6.82
N ASP A 338 -1.52 -9.80 7.53
CA ASP A 338 -1.60 -10.57 8.79
C ASP A 338 -0.69 -9.92 9.84
N ALA A 339 -1.22 -9.66 11.02
CA ALA A 339 -0.47 -9.08 12.15
C ALA A 339 0.65 -9.99 12.68
N LYS A 340 0.66 -11.29 12.33
CA LYS A 340 1.74 -12.23 12.66
C LYS A 340 2.90 -12.20 11.64
N ARG A 341 2.68 -11.65 10.45
CA ARG A 341 3.64 -11.64 9.33
C ARG A 341 4.39 -10.30 9.27
N ASN A 342 5.72 -10.34 9.19
CA ASN A 342 6.56 -9.13 9.20
C ASN A 342 6.77 -8.61 7.78
N MET A 343 5.68 -8.14 7.17
CA MET A 343 5.64 -7.71 5.77
C MET A 343 5.93 -6.21 5.59
N SER A 344 6.51 -5.88 4.43
CA SER A 344 6.85 -4.54 3.99
C SER A 344 6.85 -4.49 2.47
N VAL A 345 6.53 -3.35 1.86
CA VAL A 345 6.78 -3.14 0.42
C VAL A 345 7.99 -2.23 0.23
N VAL A 346 8.91 -2.65 -0.63
CA VAL A 346 10.05 -1.84 -1.10
C VAL A 346 9.74 -1.37 -2.51
N ALA A 347 9.72 -0.06 -2.73
CA ALA A 347 9.53 0.55 -4.04
C ALA A 347 10.80 1.27 -4.50
N PHE A 348 11.12 1.17 -5.78
CA PHE A 348 12.30 1.80 -6.36
C PHE A 348 12.11 2.12 -7.84
N VAL A 349 12.89 3.10 -8.34
CA VAL A 349 12.94 3.42 -9.77
C VAL A 349 14.23 2.87 -10.36
N GLN A 350 14.11 2.03 -11.38
CA GLN A 350 15.21 1.38 -12.09
C GLN A 350 15.28 1.87 -13.53
N GLN A 351 16.46 2.26 -14.00
CA GLN A 351 16.69 2.53 -15.43
C GLN A 351 16.75 1.18 -16.19
N ILE A 352 15.98 1.06 -17.27
CA ILE A 352 15.73 -0.21 -17.97
C ILE A 352 16.94 -0.66 -18.79
N ASP A 353 17.74 0.27 -19.32
CA ASP A 353 18.95 0.02 -20.10
C ASP A 353 20.15 -0.40 -19.23
N SER A 354 20.46 0.38 -18.20
CA SER A 354 21.65 0.21 -17.35
C SER A 354 21.41 -0.63 -16.10
N MET A 355 20.15 -0.98 -15.81
CA MET A 355 19.67 -1.60 -14.57
C MET A 355 19.98 -0.78 -13.30
N SER A 356 20.44 0.47 -13.43
CA SER A 356 20.79 1.34 -12.29
C SER A 356 19.57 1.76 -11.49
N ILE A 357 19.63 1.69 -10.17
CA ILE A 357 18.57 2.14 -9.26
C ILE A 357 18.77 3.62 -8.95
N LEU A 358 17.76 4.45 -9.26
CA LEU A 358 17.83 5.91 -9.23
C LEU A 358 17.30 6.51 -7.92
N GLY A 359 16.46 5.76 -7.20
CA GLY A 359 15.86 6.11 -5.92
C GLY A 359 15.08 4.92 -5.33
N ALA A 360 14.93 4.88 -4.00
CA ALA A 360 14.14 3.85 -3.32
C ALA A 360 13.49 4.34 -2.01
N HIS A 361 12.41 3.67 -1.63
CA HIS A 361 11.69 3.82 -0.36
C HIS A 361 11.11 2.47 0.07
N ALA A 362 10.78 2.31 1.35
CA ALA A 362 10.06 1.13 1.83
C ALA A 362 9.06 1.51 2.93
N THR A 363 7.98 0.75 3.05
CA THR A 363 6.93 0.95 4.06
C THR A 363 6.52 -0.39 4.67
N PRO A 364 6.32 -0.48 6.00
CA PRO A 364 5.77 -1.68 6.63
C PRO A 364 4.29 -1.85 6.25
N ILE A 365 3.87 -3.07 5.97
CA ILE A 365 2.47 -3.41 5.78
C ILE A 365 1.85 -3.73 7.14
N ARG A 366 0.62 -3.28 7.37
CA ARG A 366 -0.16 -3.51 8.60
C ARG A 366 -1.52 -4.09 8.26
N ALA A 367 -2.09 -4.84 9.20
CA ALA A 367 -3.50 -5.18 9.18
C ALA A 367 -4.33 -3.92 9.51
N LEU A 368 -4.90 -3.29 8.48
CA LEU A 368 -5.76 -2.11 8.59
C LEU A 368 -7.17 -2.52 9.07
N GLY A 369 -7.29 -2.94 10.32
CA GLY A 369 -8.52 -3.57 10.82
C GLY A 369 -8.75 -3.60 12.33
N GLN A 370 -7.90 -2.96 13.14
CA GLN A 370 -8.20 -2.67 14.56
C GLN A 370 -7.82 -1.23 14.90
N ALA A 371 -8.64 -0.57 15.72
CA ALA A 371 -8.54 0.86 15.98
C ALA A 371 -7.39 1.21 16.95
N SER A 372 -6.18 1.32 16.42
CA SER A 372 -5.17 2.20 17.04
C SER A 372 -5.59 3.66 16.79
N GLY A 373 -5.71 4.45 17.86
CA GLY A 373 -6.20 5.84 17.81
C GLY A 373 -5.32 6.83 17.02
N PRO A 374 -5.69 8.12 16.99
CA PRO A 374 -5.05 9.13 16.15
C PRO A 374 -3.53 9.18 16.35
N MET A 375 -2.81 9.10 15.23
CA MET A 375 -1.35 9.07 15.17
C MET A 375 -0.79 10.48 15.41
N GLN A 376 -0.04 10.64 16.51
CA GLN A 376 0.69 11.86 16.85
C GLN A 376 1.99 12.00 16.04
#